data_AF-A0A9E0QU12-F1
#
_entry.id   AF-A0A9E0QU12-F1
#
_cell.length_a   1.000
_cell.length_b   1.000
_cell.length_c   1.000
_cell.angle_alpha   90.00
_cell.angle_beta   90.00
_cell.angle_gamma   90.00
#
_symmetry.space_group_name_H-M   'P 1'
#
loop_
_entity.id
_entity.type
_entity.pdbx_description
1 polymer ?
#
loop_
_entity_poly.entity_id
_entity_poly.type
_entity_poly.pdbx_seq_one_letter_code
_entity_poly.pdbx_strand_id
1 'polypeptide(L)'
;MRGAVALAVMLVLGLMAKAEETPADAWTLRKCALYAQATEDALAALGPERLSQRFIEENQIFIASGCVAPARICAKTAQDYALADLLTMMTMNEGMASTFVPFGCEN
;
A
#
# COMPACT_ATOMS: atom_id res chain seq x y z
N MET A 1 -28.41 -27.83 -35.74
CA MET A 1 -28.25 -26.38 -35.46
C MET A 1 -28.68 -25.93 -34.05
N ARG A 2 -28.92 -26.83 -33.07
CA ARG A 2 -29.43 -26.46 -31.73
C ARG A 2 -28.40 -26.52 -30.60
N GLY A 3 -27.14 -26.90 -30.90
CA GLY A 3 -26.07 -27.04 -29.90
C GLY A 3 -25.07 -25.87 -29.82
N ALA A 4 -24.98 -25.03 -30.85
CA ALA A 4 -23.99 -23.94 -30.90
C ALA A 4 -24.41 -22.70 -30.09
N VAL A 5 -25.71 -22.50 -29.88
CA VAL A 5 -26.24 -21.29 -29.22
C VAL A 5 -26.07 -21.37 -27.69
N ALA A 6 -26.12 -22.57 -27.10
CA ALA A 6 -26.01 -22.75 -25.65
C ALA A 6 -24.59 -22.52 -25.11
N LEU A 7 -23.55 -22.80 -25.91
CA LEU A 7 -22.16 -22.62 -25.49
C LEU A 7 -21.71 -21.15 -25.51
N ALA A 8 -22.30 -20.33 -26.39
CA ALA A 8 -21.93 -18.92 -26.53
C ALA A 8 -22.42 -18.06 -25.36
N VAL A 9 -23.51 -18.43 -24.69
CA VAL A 9 -24.09 -17.64 -23.59
C VAL A 9 -23.27 -17.76 -22.30
N MET A 10 -22.67 -18.92 -22.02
CA MET A 10 -21.89 -19.13 -20.79
C MET A 10 -20.53 -18.42 -20.78
N LEU A 11 -19.99 -18.03 -21.96
CA LEU A 11 -18.71 -17.33 -22.06
C LEU A 11 -18.80 -15.83 -21.76
N VAL A 12 -20.01 -15.23 -21.81
CA VAL A 12 -20.19 -13.77 -21.64
C VAL A 12 -20.37 -13.37 -20.16
N LEU A 13 -20.76 -14.31 -19.29
CA LEU A 13 -21.01 -14.04 -17.86
C LEU A 13 -19.73 -13.95 -16.99
N GLY A 14 -18.59 -14.41 -17.49
CA GLY A 14 -17.32 -14.39 -16.74
C GLY A 14 -16.56 -13.05 -16.79
N LEU A 15 -16.93 -12.12 -17.66
CA LEU A 15 -16.17 -10.88 -17.90
C LEU A 15 -16.53 -9.71 -16.97
N MET A 16 -17.52 -9.87 -16.08
CA MET A 16 -18.04 -8.78 -15.24
C MET A 16 -17.80 -9.03 -13.74
N ALA A 17 -16.70 -9.68 -13.38
CA ALA A 17 -16.20 -9.62 -12.00
C ALA A 17 -15.52 -8.25 -11.79
N LYS A 18 -16.32 -7.21 -11.58
CA LYS A 18 -15.80 -5.97 -10.99
C LYS A 18 -15.52 -6.27 -9.52
N ALA A 19 -14.26 -6.12 -9.09
CA ALA A 19 -13.93 -6.12 -7.68
C ALA A 19 -14.75 -5.01 -7.02
N GLU A 20 -15.73 -5.38 -6.18
CA GLU A 20 -16.45 -4.42 -5.37
C GLU A 20 -15.49 -3.94 -4.28
N GLU A 21 -15.08 -2.68 -4.37
CA GLU A 21 -14.35 -1.98 -3.32
C GLU A 21 -15.29 -1.85 -2.11
N THR A 22 -15.19 -2.81 -1.18
CA THR A 22 -15.89 -2.72 0.10
C THR A 22 -15.33 -1.50 0.84
N PRO A 23 -16.18 -0.57 1.34
CA PRO A 23 -15.71 0.56 2.11
C PRO A 23 -14.78 0.11 3.22
N ALA A 24 -13.60 0.73 3.32
CA ALA A 24 -12.63 0.43 4.36
C ALA A 24 -13.29 0.57 5.74
N ASP A 25 -13.09 -0.41 6.62
CA ASP A 25 -13.60 -0.32 7.99
C ASP A 25 -12.91 0.84 8.75
N ALA A 26 -13.55 1.29 9.84
CA ALA A 26 -13.05 2.42 10.63
C ALA A 26 -11.62 2.20 11.14
N TRP A 27 -11.23 0.95 11.38
CA TRP A 27 -9.88 0.61 11.82
C TRP A 27 -8.85 0.77 10.70
N THR A 28 -9.19 0.38 9.48
CA THR A 28 -8.35 0.53 8.28
C THR A 28 -8.10 2.00 7.99
N LEU A 29 -9.14 2.84 8.06
CA LEU A 29 -9.00 4.28 7.94
C LEU A 29 -8.11 4.87 9.04
N ARG A 30 -8.27 4.41 10.29
CA ARG A 30 -7.44 4.85 11.42
C ARG A 30 -5.96 4.49 11.23
N LYS A 31 -5.67 3.26 10.79
CA LYS A 31 -4.29 2.82 10.50
C LYS A 31 -3.63 3.67 9.43
N CYS A 32 -4.34 4.01 8.36
CA CYS A 32 -3.76 4.85 7.31
C CYS A 32 -3.48 6.28 7.81
N ALA A 33 -4.38 6.86 8.60
CA ALA A 33 -4.13 8.15 9.23
C ALA A 33 -2.91 8.14 10.17
N LEU A 34 -2.74 7.07 10.95
CA LEU A 34 -1.57 6.88 11.81
C LEU A 34 -0.27 6.75 10.98
N TYR A 35 -0.31 5.99 9.88
CA TYR A 35 0.83 5.84 8.98
C TYR A 35 1.22 7.15 8.28
N ALA A 36 0.23 7.93 7.84
CA ALA A 36 0.46 9.25 7.26
C ALA A 36 1.13 10.19 8.27
N GLN A 37 0.62 10.26 9.49
CA GLN A 37 1.24 11.05 10.56
C GLN A 37 2.66 10.57 10.87
N ALA A 38 2.87 9.26 11.00
CA ALA A 38 4.19 8.69 11.24
C ALA A 38 5.18 9.02 10.11
N THR A 39 4.71 9.14 8.86
CA THR A 39 5.54 9.58 7.72
C THR A 39 5.99 11.02 7.89
N GLU A 40 5.08 11.94 8.24
CA GLU A 40 5.43 13.34 8.49
C GLU A 40 6.43 13.47 9.64
N ASP A 41 6.17 12.79 10.76
CA ASP A 41 7.01 12.80 11.95
C ASP A 41 8.40 12.20 11.69
N ALA A 42 8.47 11.08 10.96
CA ALA A 42 9.73 10.43 10.60
C ALA A 42 10.58 11.30 9.66
N LEU A 43 9.95 11.96 8.68
CA LEU A 43 10.63 12.90 7.79
C LEU A 43 11.20 14.09 8.56
N ALA A 44 10.44 14.61 9.54
CA ALA A 44 10.93 15.67 10.41
C ALA A 44 12.11 15.22 11.29
N ALA A 45 12.11 13.96 11.75
CA ALA A 45 13.15 13.41 12.62
C ALA A 45 14.47 13.07 11.89
N LEU A 46 14.41 12.57 10.64
CA LEU A 46 15.59 12.16 9.87
C LEU A 46 16.43 13.33 9.35
N GLY A 47 15.86 14.55 9.31
CA GLY A 47 16.58 15.75 8.92
C GLY A 47 16.75 15.92 7.40
N PRO A 48 17.69 16.76 6.93
CA PRO A 48 17.73 17.27 5.56
C PRO A 48 18.29 16.29 4.52
N GLU A 49 18.68 15.08 4.93
CA GLU A 49 19.21 14.08 4.03
C GLU A 49 18.14 13.66 3.00
N ARG A 50 18.53 13.57 1.73
CA ARG A 50 17.56 13.26 0.67
C ARG A 50 17.31 11.77 0.59
N LEU A 51 16.04 11.42 0.70
CA LEU A 51 15.49 10.14 0.26
C LEU A 51 15.55 10.04 -1.26
N SER A 52 15.49 8.82 -1.78
CA SER A 52 15.31 8.64 -3.22
C SER A 52 13.91 9.12 -3.63
N GLN A 53 13.85 9.86 -4.74
CA GLN A 53 12.59 10.46 -5.23
C GLN A 53 11.52 9.39 -5.47
N ARG A 54 11.92 8.25 -6.05
CA ARG A 54 11.04 7.11 -6.28
C ARG A 54 10.43 6.59 -4.97
N PHE A 55 11.24 6.42 -3.93
CA PHE A 55 10.78 5.86 -2.65
C PHE A 55 9.73 6.75 -2.00
N ILE A 56 9.95 8.06 -1.97
CA ILE A 56 8.98 8.99 -1.37
C ILE A 56 7.69 9.09 -2.21
N GLU A 57 7.80 9.09 -3.54
CA GLU A 57 6.64 9.11 -4.44
C GLU A 57 5.78 7.86 -4.30
N GLU A 58 6.39 6.67 -4.30
CA GLU A 58 5.67 5.40 -4.10
C GLU A 58 5.00 5.37 -2.72
N ASN A 59 5.66 5.93 -1.68
CA ASN A 59 5.07 6.01 -0.34
C ASN A 59 3.86 6.95 -0.31
N GLN A 60 3.94 8.10 -0.96
CA GLN A 60 2.84 9.04 -1.08
C GLN A 60 1.67 8.44 -1.88
N ILE A 61 1.94 7.67 -2.93
CA ILE A 61 0.91 6.93 -3.69
C ILE A 61 0.21 5.91 -2.78
N PHE A 62 0.96 5.18 -1.95
CA PHE A 62 0.36 4.25 -0.99
C PHE A 62 -0.57 4.97 0.00
N ILE A 63 -0.13 6.09 0.58
CA ILE A 63 -0.97 6.91 1.48
C ILE A 63 -2.22 7.43 0.74
N ALA A 64 -2.06 7.98 -0.46
CA ALA A 64 -3.15 8.52 -1.27
C ALA A 64 -4.18 7.45 -1.66
N SER A 65 -3.77 6.17 -1.73
CA SER A 65 -4.68 5.04 -1.95
C SER A 65 -5.55 4.70 -0.74
N GLY A 66 -5.35 5.35 0.41
CA GLY A 66 -5.94 4.94 1.69
C GLY A 66 -5.20 3.76 2.34
N CYS A 67 -3.94 3.56 1.98
CA CYS A 67 -3.09 2.47 2.49
C CYS A 67 -3.67 1.06 2.22
N VAL A 68 -4.41 0.89 1.12
CA VAL A 68 -5.02 -0.39 0.72
C VAL A 68 -4.53 -0.92 -0.62
N ALA A 69 -3.87 -0.08 -1.43
CA ALA A 69 -3.27 -0.56 -2.68
C ALA A 69 -2.16 -1.57 -2.37
N PRO A 70 -2.10 -2.70 -3.10
CA PRO A 70 -0.94 -3.59 -3.04
C PRO A 70 0.33 -2.82 -3.40
N ALA A 71 1.28 -2.76 -2.47
CA ALA A 71 2.53 -2.01 -2.64
C ALA A 71 3.73 -2.82 -2.11
N ARG A 72 4.85 -2.74 -2.84
CA ARG A 72 6.15 -3.31 -2.50
C ARG A 72 7.21 -2.27 -2.82
N ILE A 73 7.35 -1.31 -1.92
CA ILE A 73 8.26 -0.18 -2.02
C ILE A 73 9.63 -0.67 -1.59
N CYS A 74 10.57 -0.73 -2.53
CA CYS A 74 11.91 -1.21 -2.28
C CYS A 74 12.83 -0.04 -1.92
N ALA A 75 13.29 -0.01 -0.66
CA ALA A 75 14.35 0.90 -0.22
C ALA A 75 15.68 0.55 -0.92
N LYS A 76 16.41 1.57 -1.39
CA LYS A 76 17.67 1.37 -2.16
C LYS A 76 18.88 2.11 -1.61
N THR A 77 18.64 3.16 -0.82
CA THR A 77 19.68 3.98 -0.20
C THR A 77 19.64 3.82 1.31
N ALA A 78 20.73 4.17 1.99
CA ALA A 78 20.78 4.16 3.46
C ALA A 78 19.67 5.02 4.08
N GLN A 79 19.36 6.16 3.46
CA GLN A 79 18.27 7.05 3.88
C GLN A 79 16.89 6.39 3.68
N ASP A 80 16.66 5.70 2.55
CA ASP A 80 15.39 4.99 2.35
C ASP A 80 15.20 3.90 3.41
N TYR A 81 16.26 3.14 3.72
CA TYR A 81 16.23 2.13 4.78
C TYR A 81 15.97 2.75 6.15
N ALA A 82 16.62 3.87 6.49
CA ALA A 82 16.39 4.56 7.75
C ALA A 82 14.92 4.99 7.91
N LEU A 83 14.30 5.51 6.84
CA LEU A 83 12.87 5.84 6.87
C LEU A 83 11.98 4.60 6.96
N ALA A 84 12.27 3.56 6.19
CA ALA A 84 11.49 2.32 6.22
C ALA A 84 11.52 1.64 7.62
N ASP A 85 12.69 1.57 8.23
CA ASP A 85 12.88 0.98 9.57
C ASP A 85 12.17 1.81 10.63
N LEU A 86 12.31 3.14 10.59
CA LEU A 86 11.66 4.04 11.53
C LEU A 86 10.13 3.94 11.43
N LEU A 87 9.58 3.95 10.22
CA LEU A 87 8.14 3.80 9.98
C LEU A 87 7.60 2.44 10.44
N THR A 88 8.36 1.37 10.23
CA THR A 88 8.02 0.04 10.74
C THR A 88 7.91 0.07 12.27
N MET A 89 8.89 0.64 12.96
CA MET A 89 8.87 0.74 14.43
C MET A 89 7.74 1.65 14.94
N MET A 90 7.53 2.82 14.32
CA MET A 90 6.50 3.76 14.73
C MET A 90 5.10 3.16 14.59
N THR A 91 4.81 2.50 13.48
CA THR A 91 3.51 1.85 13.29
C THR A 91 3.30 0.62 14.19
N MET A 92 4.36 -0.14 14.48
CA MET A 92 4.29 -1.20 15.49
C MET A 92 3.95 -0.66 16.89
N ASN A 93 4.48 0.51 17.27
CA ASN A 93 4.15 1.17 18.54
C ASN A 93 2.68 1.60 18.61
N GLU A 94 2.06 1.89 17.47
CA GLU A 94 0.61 2.16 17.35
C GLU A 94 -0.25 0.87 17.35
N GLY A 95 0.35 -0.30 17.57
CA GLY A 95 -0.34 -1.59 17.61
C GLY A 95 -0.63 -2.18 16.24
N MET A 96 0.01 -1.68 15.18
CA MET A 96 -0.14 -2.20 13.82
C MET A 96 0.83 -3.37 13.58
N ALA A 97 0.42 -4.35 12.76
CA ALA A 97 1.33 -5.42 12.35
C ALA A 97 2.42 -4.88 11.42
N SER A 98 3.63 -5.46 11.50
CA SER A 98 4.75 -5.12 10.59
C SER A 98 4.45 -5.40 9.12
N THR A 99 3.41 -6.18 8.82
CA THR A 99 2.93 -6.42 7.46
C THR A 99 2.05 -5.28 6.91
N PHE A 100 1.72 -4.27 7.72
CA PHE A 100 0.95 -3.12 7.25
C PHE A 100 1.77 -2.18 6.37
N VAL A 101 3.03 -1.95 6.71
CA VAL A 101 3.89 -1.03 5.97
C VAL A 101 4.17 -1.58 4.56
N PRO A 102 4.28 -0.73 3.53
CA PRO A 102 4.34 -1.16 2.14
C PRO A 102 5.74 -1.60 1.69
N PHE A 103 6.66 -1.89 2.62
CA PHE A 103 8.07 -2.06 2.31
C PHE A 103 8.40 -3.51 1.92
N GLY A 104 9.15 -3.65 0.83
CA GLY A 104 9.66 -4.94 0.38
C GLY A 104 10.23 -4.87 -1.02
N CYS A 105 11.27 -5.65 -1.27
CA CYS A 105 11.87 -5.79 -2.59
C CYS A 105 11.41 -7.10 -3.24
N GLU A 106 11.46 -7.13 -4.57
CA GLU A 106 11.36 -8.37 -5.35
C GLU A 106 12.71 -9.11 -5.26
N ASN A 107 12.66 -10.44 -5.36
CA ASN A 107 13.84 -11.32 -5.31
C ASN A 107 14.48 -11.49 -6.69
#